data_AF-A0A7S2D324-F1
#
_entry.id   AF-A0A7S2D324-F1
#
_cell.length_a   1.000
_cell.length_b   1.000
_cell.length_c   1.000
_cell.angle_alpha   90.00
_cell.angle_beta   90.00
_cell.angle_gamma   90.00
#
_symmetry.space_group_name_H-M   'P 1'
#
loop_
_entity.id
_entity.type
_entity.pdbx_description
1 polymer ?
#
loop_
_entity_poly.entity_id
_entity_poly.type
_entity_poly.pdbx_seq_one_letter_code
_entity_poly.pdbx_strand_id
1 'polypeptide(L)'
;FPGQGSQYVKMLSGLKDNPEVKEYLAIAKSVLGKDLLPICMEGPEDVLEETSVCQPAMFLAGMAGLVRLKQTRPDAVERPGCVAGLSLGEYTALCAAEVITFEEGMKLVKVRGEAMATAAKSKPQSMLSVAGLEQPALEKLCAEQAKGGEVCQIANVLFPKGFSCAGTSKAIEKLKDAA
;
A
#
# COMPACT_ATOMS: atom_id res chain seq x y z
N PHE A 1 -0.69 9.51 3.84
CA PHE A 1 -0.33 8.18 4.35
C PHE A 1 0.24 7.32 3.22
N PRO A 2 1.40 6.67 3.44
CA PRO A 2 2.04 5.83 2.42
C PRO A 2 1.24 4.55 2.16
N GLY A 3 1.40 3.98 0.96
CA GLY A 3 0.82 2.70 0.57
C GLY A 3 1.81 1.54 0.73
N GLN A 4 1.47 0.39 0.13
CA GLN A 4 2.40 -0.74 0.00
C GLN A 4 3.67 -0.33 -0.78
N GLY A 5 4.82 -0.90 -0.39
CA GLY A 5 6.14 -0.63 -0.96
C GLY A 5 7.12 0.03 0.01
N SER A 6 6.65 0.52 1.16
CA SER A 6 7.47 1.13 2.21
C SER A 6 7.49 0.34 3.52
N GLN A 7 7.00 -0.90 3.52
CA GLN A 7 7.08 -1.82 4.65
C GLN A 7 8.53 -2.25 4.90
N TYR A 8 8.88 -2.49 6.16
CA TYR A 8 10.19 -3.02 6.54
C TYR A 8 10.11 -3.73 7.89
N VAL A 9 10.99 -4.70 8.11
CA VAL A 9 11.10 -5.40 9.40
C VAL A 9 11.54 -4.41 10.49
N LYS A 10 10.91 -4.49 11.67
CA LYS A 10 11.02 -3.55 12.81
C LYS A 10 10.27 -2.22 12.65
N MET A 11 9.37 -2.08 11.68
CA MET A 11 8.58 -0.85 11.50
C MET A 11 7.70 -0.46 12.70
N LEU A 12 7.45 -1.38 13.65
CA LEU A 12 6.71 -1.12 14.90
C LEU A 12 7.59 -1.01 16.15
N SER A 13 8.92 -1.11 16.02
CA SER A 13 9.84 -1.26 17.16
C SER A 13 9.74 -0.16 18.21
N GLY A 14 9.53 1.10 17.79
CA GLY A 14 9.38 2.24 18.70
C GLY A 14 7.98 2.45 19.28
N LEU A 15 7.01 1.58 18.94
CA LEU A 15 5.59 1.83 19.20
C LEU A 15 4.81 0.60 19.66
N LYS A 16 5.32 -0.62 19.50
CA LYS A 16 4.63 -1.87 19.88
C LYS A 16 4.15 -1.91 21.33
N ASP A 17 4.83 -1.19 22.23
CA ASP A 17 4.53 -1.17 23.66
C ASP A 17 3.54 -0.06 24.07
N ASN A 18 3.20 0.83 23.14
CA ASN A 18 2.22 1.89 23.35
C ASN A 18 0.81 1.28 23.56
N PRO A 19 0.03 1.71 24.57
CA PRO A 19 -1.30 1.16 24.86
C PRO A 19 -2.26 1.15 23.66
N GLU A 20 -2.37 2.26 22.93
CA GLU A 20 -3.26 2.38 21.77
C GLU A 20 -2.80 1.46 20.62
N VAL A 21 -1.49 1.31 20.43
CA VAL A 21 -0.93 0.40 19.41
C VAL A 21 -1.14 -1.06 19.81
N LYS A 22 -1.13 -1.39 21.11
CA LYS A 22 -1.50 -2.74 21.58
C LYS A 22 -2.96 -3.06 21.31
N GLU A 23 -3.86 -2.08 21.44
CA GLU A 23 -5.26 -2.23 21.06
C GLU A 23 -5.41 -2.49 19.54
N TYR A 24 -4.70 -1.71 18.70
CA TYR A 24 -4.65 -1.96 17.26
C TYR A 24 -4.13 -3.35 16.91
N LEU A 25 -3.07 -3.82 17.58
CA LEU A 25 -2.54 -5.18 17.39
C LEU A 25 -3.55 -6.25 17.81
N ALA A 26 -4.27 -6.05 18.92
CA ALA A 26 -5.30 -6.98 19.39
C ALA A 26 -6.49 -7.06 18.42
N ILE A 27 -6.97 -5.91 17.93
CA ILE A 27 -8.03 -5.84 16.92
C ILE A 27 -7.57 -6.51 15.62
N ALA A 28 -6.35 -6.21 15.16
CA ALA A 28 -5.77 -6.82 13.97
C ALA A 28 -5.71 -8.35 14.10
N LYS A 29 -5.24 -8.86 15.24
CA LYS A 29 -5.18 -10.30 15.51
C LYS A 29 -6.56 -10.94 15.47
N SER A 30 -7.57 -10.31 16.06
CA SER A 30 -8.95 -10.77 16.03
C SER A 30 -9.52 -10.82 14.60
N VAL A 31 -9.36 -9.75 13.82
CA VAL A 31 -9.89 -9.64 12.46
C VAL A 31 -9.17 -10.57 11.47
N LEU A 32 -7.85 -10.68 11.58
CA LEU A 32 -7.02 -11.43 10.64
C LEU A 32 -6.90 -12.92 11.00
N GLY A 33 -7.16 -13.29 12.26
CA GLY A 33 -6.92 -14.64 12.78
C GLY A 33 -5.43 -15.00 12.88
N LYS A 34 -4.53 -14.01 12.73
CA LYS A 34 -3.07 -14.17 12.80
C LYS A 34 -2.43 -12.97 13.49
N ASP A 35 -1.33 -13.22 14.17
CA ASP A 35 -0.57 -12.15 14.84
C ASP A 35 0.37 -11.48 13.86
N LEU A 36 0.16 -10.18 13.60
CA LEU A 36 1.04 -9.41 12.72
C LEU A 36 2.33 -8.98 13.41
N LEU A 37 2.37 -8.93 14.75
CA LEU A 37 3.51 -8.36 15.46
C LEU A 37 4.82 -9.12 15.18
N PRO A 38 4.88 -10.47 15.24
CA PRO A 38 6.10 -11.20 14.90
C PRO A 38 6.58 -10.89 13.48
N ILE A 39 5.66 -10.90 12.51
CA ILE A 39 5.98 -10.64 11.10
C ILE A 39 6.55 -9.22 10.93
N CYS A 40 5.94 -8.21 11.57
CA CYS A 40 6.39 -6.82 11.47
C CYS A 40 7.71 -6.56 12.20
N MET A 41 8.07 -7.38 13.20
CA MET A 41 9.23 -7.17 14.07
C MET A 41 10.44 -8.01 13.70
N GLU A 42 10.19 -9.24 13.24
CA GLU A 42 11.18 -10.30 13.04
C GLU A 42 11.20 -10.80 11.59
N GLY A 43 10.12 -10.57 10.83
CA GLY A 43 9.97 -11.06 9.47
C GLY A 43 9.42 -12.49 9.41
N PRO A 44 9.72 -13.25 8.36
CA PRO A 44 10.66 -12.93 7.29
C PRO A 44 10.13 -11.84 6.33
N GLU A 45 11.04 -11.18 5.62
CA GLU A 45 10.73 -10.00 4.79
C GLU A 45 9.83 -10.35 3.60
N ASP A 46 10.04 -11.51 2.98
CA ASP A 46 9.22 -12.03 1.88
C ASP A 46 7.75 -12.23 2.30
N VAL A 47 7.51 -12.77 3.50
CA VAL A 47 6.14 -12.89 4.05
C VAL A 47 5.54 -11.51 4.33
N LEU A 48 6.34 -10.54 4.78
CA LEU A 48 5.87 -9.16 4.98
C LEU A 48 5.54 -8.47 3.65
N GLU A 49 6.20 -8.84 2.55
CA GLU A 49 5.94 -8.33 1.20
C GLU A 49 4.69 -8.91 0.54
N GLU A 50 4.21 -10.07 0.99
CA GLU A 50 2.97 -10.67 0.49
C GLU A 50 1.81 -9.67 0.62
N THR A 51 1.10 -9.37 -0.47
CA THR A 51 0.04 -8.35 -0.50
C THR A 51 -1.03 -8.52 0.59
N SER A 52 -1.40 -9.77 0.92
CA SER A 52 -2.38 -10.10 1.97
C SER A 52 -1.86 -9.90 3.41
N VAL A 53 -0.55 -9.76 3.58
CA VAL A 53 0.12 -9.46 4.85
C VAL A 53 0.51 -7.99 4.91
N CYS A 54 1.18 -7.51 3.86
CA CYS A 54 1.68 -6.15 3.74
C CYS A 54 0.58 -5.10 3.93
N GLN A 55 -0.60 -5.32 3.36
CA GLN A 55 -1.68 -4.33 3.42
C GLN A 55 -2.19 -4.08 4.86
N PRO A 56 -2.64 -5.12 5.60
CA PRO A 56 -2.95 -4.96 7.01
C PRO A 56 -1.81 -4.39 7.86
N ALA A 57 -0.56 -4.84 7.59
CA ALA A 57 0.61 -4.41 8.34
C ALA A 57 0.91 -2.91 8.14
N MET A 58 0.85 -2.43 6.91
CA MET A 58 1.04 -1.02 6.56
C MET A 58 -0.09 -0.14 7.07
N PHE A 59 -1.35 -0.61 7.04
CA PHE A 59 -2.47 0.12 7.63
C PHE A 59 -2.28 0.33 9.13
N LEU A 60 -1.92 -0.74 9.86
CA LEU A 60 -1.62 -0.67 11.29
C LEU A 60 -0.42 0.25 11.58
N ALA A 61 0.68 0.10 10.84
CA ALA A 61 1.87 0.92 11.01
C ALA A 61 1.59 2.42 10.74
N GLY A 62 0.75 2.73 9.76
CA GLY A 62 0.30 4.09 9.47
C GLY A 62 -0.47 4.71 10.63
N MET A 63 -1.39 3.95 11.25
CA MET A 63 -2.13 4.39 12.44
C MET A 63 -1.20 4.52 13.66
N ALA A 64 -0.27 3.60 13.86
CA ALA A 64 0.74 3.70 14.92
C ALA A 64 1.62 4.97 14.75
N GLY A 65 1.98 5.31 13.50
CA GLY A 65 2.68 6.55 13.19
C GLY A 65 1.87 7.81 13.56
N LEU A 66 0.55 7.78 13.36
CA LEU A 66 -0.35 8.85 13.81
C LEU A 66 -0.38 8.97 15.34
N VAL A 67 -0.39 7.84 16.07
CA VAL A 67 -0.28 7.84 17.54
C VAL A 67 1.01 8.53 17.99
N ARG A 68 2.15 8.19 17.37
CA ARG A 68 3.43 8.86 17.66
C ARG A 68 3.37 10.35 17.39
N LEU A 69 2.76 10.75 16.27
CA LEU A 69 2.63 12.15 15.89
C LEU A 69 1.76 12.91 16.91
N LYS A 70 0.62 12.35 17.32
CA LYS A 70 -0.24 12.92 18.38
C LYS A 70 0.53 13.13 19.69
N GLN A 71 1.36 12.18 20.09
CA GLN A 71 2.16 12.26 21.32
C GLN A 71 3.31 13.28 21.26
N THR A 72 3.89 13.50 20.07
CA THR A 72 5.10 14.32 19.93
C THR A 72 4.83 15.71 19.42
N ARG A 73 3.78 15.89 18.62
CA ARG A 73 3.36 17.15 17.98
C ARG A 73 1.83 17.18 17.82
N PRO A 74 1.07 17.35 18.91
CA PRO A 74 -0.40 17.37 18.85
C PRO A 74 -0.94 18.48 17.95
N ASP A 75 -0.30 19.64 17.95
CA ASP A 75 -0.59 20.78 17.06
C ASP A 75 -0.51 20.40 15.57
N ALA A 76 0.45 19.53 15.21
CA ALA A 76 0.61 19.06 13.84
C ALA A 76 -0.52 18.11 13.40
N VAL A 77 -1.23 17.47 14.34
CA VAL A 77 -2.37 16.59 14.06
C VAL A 77 -3.69 17.37 13.99
N GLU A 78 -3.83 18.45 14.76
CA GLU A 78 -5.04 19.27 14.78
C GLU A 78 -5.13 20.26 13.61
N ARG A 79 -3.98 20.63 13.03
CA ARG A 79 -3.88 21.66 11.97
C ARG A 79 -4.37 21.25 10.56
N PRO A 80 -4.20 20.00 10.07
CA PRO A 80 -4.56 19.65 8.70
C PRO A 80 -6.06 19.78 8.43
N GLY A 81 -6.46 20.55 7.41
CA GLY A 81 -7.85 20.60 6.94
C GLY A 81 -8.25 19.42 6.04
N CYS A 82 -7.28 18.60 5.64
CA CYS A 82 -7.49 17.39 4.85
C CYS A 82 -6.37 16.38 5.07
N VAL A 83 -6.67 15.11 4.79
CA VAL A 83 -5.68 14.02 4.75
C VAL A 83 -5.84 13.26 3.44
N ALA A 84 -4.74 12.68 2.96
CA ALA A 84 -4.74 11.86 1.76
C ALA A 84 -3.82 10.65 1.95
N GLY A 85 -4.06 9.59 1.19
CA GLY A 85 -3.19 8.43 1.16
C GLY A 85 -3.14 7.79 -0.21
N LEU A 86 -2.02 7.15 -0.52
CA LEU A 86 -1.78 6.54 -1.81
C LEU A 86 -2.18 5.07 -1.80
N SER A 87 -3.13 4.67 -2.66
CA SER A 87 -3.59 3.28 -2.79
C SER A 87 -4.07 2.73 -1.44
N LEU A 88 -3.35 1.79 -0.83
CA LEU A 88 -3.64 1.31 0.52
C LEU A 88 -3.71 2.44 1.56
N GLY A 89 -2.85 3.46 1.42
CA GLY A 89 -2.78 4.57 2.37
C GLY A 89 -4.10 5.35 2.47
N GLU A 90 -4.99 5.26 1.47
CA GLU A 90 -6.31 5.88 1.51
C GLU A 90 -7.16 5.35 2.67
N TYR A 91 -7.08 4.05 2.96
CA TYR A 91 -7.78 3.46 4.13
C TYR A 91 -7.24 4.02 5.43
N THR A 92 -5.92 4.19 5.54
CA THR A 92 -5.30 4.85 6.70
C THR A 92 -5.73 6.31 6.80
N ALA A 93 -5.84 7.01 5.67
CA ALA A 93 -6.32 8.39 5.64
C ALA A 93 -7.78 8.50 6.10
N LEU A 94 -8.67 7.62 5.62
CA LEU A 94 -10.06 7.55 6.04
C LEU A 94 -10.20 7.26 7.53
N CYS A 95 -9.40 6.32 8.05
CA CYS A 95 -9.38 6.01 9.48
C CYS A 95 -8.82 7.16 10.32
N ALA A 96 -7.77 7.83 9.84
CA ALA A 96 -7.20 9.01 10.51
C ALA A 96 -8.14 10.21 10.52
N ALA A 97 -9.01 10.33 9.51
CA ALA A 97 -10.08 11.32 9.43
C ALA A 97 -11.38 10.89 10.15
N GLU A 98 -11.34 9.77 10.87
CA GLU A 98 -12.48 9.25 11.65
C GLU A 98 -13.73 8.91 10.80
N VAL A 99 -13.56 8.75 9.48
CA VAL A 99 -14.65 8.33 8.57
C VAL A 99 -15.02 6.87 8.78
N ILE A 100 -14.03 6.05 9.13
CA ILE A 100 -14.18 4.64 9.49
C ILE A 100 -13.39 4.36 10.77
N THR A 101 -13.85 3.40 11.56
CA THR A 101 -13.09 2.93 12.73
C THR A 101 -11.87 2.12 12.31
N PHE A 102 -10.92 1.93 13.22
CA PHE A 102 -9.76 1.06 12.98
C PHE A 102 -10.18 -0.37 12.65
N GLU A 103 -11.19 -0.92 13.33
CA GLU A 103 -11.66 -2.29 13.09
C GLU A 103 -12.30 -2.43 11.70
N GLU A 104 -13.14 -1.47 11.28
CA GLU A 104 -13.71 -1.44 9.93
C GLU A 104 -12.62 -1.31 8.86
N GLY A 105 -11.68 -0.39 9.06
CA GLY A 105 -10.51 -0.25 8.20
C GLY A 105 -9.71 -1.54 8.09
N MET A 106 -9.46 -2.22 9.22
CA MET A 106 -8.75 -3.49 9.26
C MET A 106 -9.50 -4.60 8.48
N LYS A 107 -10.83 -4.68 8.62
CA LYS A 107 -11.67 -5.63 7.85
C LYS A 107 -11.60 -5.33 6.36
N LEU A 108 -11.67 -4.07 5.96
CA LEU A 108 -11.59 -3.65 4.56
C LEU A 108 -10.22 -3.97 3.94
N VAL A 109 -9.12 -3.63 4.62
CA VAL A 109 -7.77 -3.90 4.10
C VAL A 109 -7.44 -5.38 4.05
N LYS A 110 -8.00 -6.20 4.95
CA LYS A 110 -7.94 -7.67 4.87
C LYS A 110 -8.55 -8.16 3.57
N VAL A 111 -9.82 -7.83 3.34
CA VAL A 111 -10.56 -8.27 2.14
C VAL A 111 -9.86 -7.77 0.87
N ARG A 112 -9.40 -6.52 0.85
CA ARG A 112 -8.66 -5.94 -0.26
C ARG A 112 -7.35 -6.70 -0.53
N GLY A 113 -6.55 -6.94 0.50
CA GLY A 113 -5.27 -7.66 0.38
C GLY A 113 -5.45 -9.09 -0.13
N GLU A 114 -6.43 -9.82 0.39
CA GLU A 114 -6.76 -11.19 -0.02
C GLU A 114 -7.29 -11.25 -1.47
N ALA A 115 -8.19 -10.32 -1.83
CA ALA A 115 -8.74 -10.23 -3.19
C ALA A 115 -7.65 -9.90 -4.21
N MET A 116 -6.77 -8.92 -3.90
CA MET A 116 -5.65 -8.57 -4.77
C MET A 116 -4.64 -9.71 -4.90
N ALA A 117 -4.29 -10.40 -3.80
CA ALA A 117 -3.40 -11.55 -3.84
C ALA A 117 -3.99 -12.70 -4.68
N THR A 118 -5.31 -12.90 -4.63
CA THR A 118 -6.01 -13.90 -5.45
C THR A 118 -6.01 -13.50 -6.93
N ALA A 119 -6.34 -12.24 -7.23
CA ALA A 119 -6.33 -11.72 -8.59
C ALA A 119 -4.93 -11.81 -9.22
N ALA A 120 -3.87 -11.54 -8.45
CA ALA A 120 -2.49 -11.61 -8.91
C ALA A 120 -2.03 -13.01 -9.31
N LYS A 121 -2.68 -14.06 -8.79
CA LYS A 121 -2.41 -15.46 -9.18
C LYS A 121 -3.12 -15.87 -10.46
N SER A 122 -4.09 -15.10 -10.94
CA SER A 122 -4.92 -15.48 -12.09
C SER A 122 -4.14 -15.50 -13.40
N LYS A 123 -3.19 -14.57 -13.58
CA LYS A 123 -2.36 -14.43 -14.79
C LYS A 123 -1.01 -13.80 -14.44
N PRO A 124 0.06 -14.12 -15.20
CA PRO A 124 1.33 -13.41 -15.09
C PRO A 124 1.15 -11.90 -15.36
N GLN A 125 1.49 -11.10 -14.38
CA GLN A 125 1.39 -9.64 -14.42
C GLN A 125 2.60 -8.99 -13.74
N SER A 126 2.83 -7.72 -14.02
CA SER A 126 3.94 -6.96 -13.45
C SER A 126 3.65 -5.47 -13.47
N MET A 127 4.50 -4.72 -12.76
CA MET A 127 4.50 -3.27 -12.75
C MET A 127 5.89 -2.74 -13.11
N LEU A 128 5.95 -1.60 -13.79
CA LEU A 128 7.16 -0.90 -14.18
C LEU A 128 7.09 0.55 -13.73
N SER A 129 8.13 1.05 -13.07
CA SER A 129 8.28 2.47 -12.78
C SER A 129 8.92 3.18 -13.96
N VAL A 130 8.30 4.25 -14.45
CA VAL A 130 8.76 5.02 -15.61
C VAL A 130 8.97 6.46 -15.18
N ALA A 131 10.15 7.01 -15.46
CA ALA A 131 10.50 8.38 -15.14
C ALA A 131 11.08 9.11 -16.37
N GLY A 132 10.68 10.36 -16.58
CA GLY A 132 11.25 11.25 -17.59
C GLY A 132 10.45 11.41 -18.88
N LEU A 133 9.50 10.52 -19.16
CA LEU A 133 8.60 10.63 -20.32
C LEU A 133 7.42 11.56 -20.05
N GLU A 134 6.89 12.18 -21.12
CA GLU A 134 5.61 12.88 -21.05
C GLU A 134 4.44 11.88 -21.04
N GLN A 135 3.38 12.18 -20.29
CA GLN A 135 2.23 11.28 -20.17
C GLN A 135 1.63 10.86 -21.53
N PRO A 136 1.37 11.78 -22.51
CA PRO A 136 0.81 11.37 -23.80
C PRO A 136 1.74 10.48 -24.63
N ALA A 137 3.06 10.57 -24.43
CA ALA A 137 4.02 9.69 -25.09
C ALA A 137 3.98 8.29 -24.47
N LEU A 138 3.96 8.21 -23.13
CA LEU A 138 3.86 6.96 -22.40
C LEU A 138 2.52 6.24 -22.65
N GLU A 139 1.42 6.99 -22.78
CA GLU A 139 0.10 6.43 -23.14
C GLU A 139 0.14 5.75 -24.52
N LYS A 140 0.82 6.35 -25.51
CA LYS A 140 1.01 5.74 -26.84
C LYS A 140 1.82 4.46 -26.76
N LEU A 141 2.93 4.46 -26.02
CA LEU A 141 3.76 3.26 -25.81
C LEU A 141 2.95 2.14 -25.13
N CYS A 142 2.19 2.46 -24.08
CA CYS A 142 1.30 1.51 -23.41
C CYS A 142 0.28 0.91 -24.40
N ALA A 143 -0.37 1.75 -25.21
CA ALA A 143 -1.37 1.32 -26.19
C ALA A 143 -0.78 0.40 -27.27
N GLU A 144 0.47 0.62 -27.69
CA GLU A 144 1.17 -0.26 -28.62
C GLU A 144 1.45 -1.63 -28.01
N GLN A 145 1.85 -1.68 -26.73
CA GLN A 145 2.15 -2.95 -26.05
C GLN A 145 0.90 -3.71 -25.58
N ALA A 146 -0.25 -3.04 -25.46
CA ALA A 146 -1.54 -3.66 -25.14
C ALA A 146 -2.20 -4.40 -26.33
N LYS A 147 -1.59 -4.39 -27.53
CA LYS A 147 -2.12 -5.10 -28.70
C LYS A 147 -2.13 -6.61 -28.50
N GLY A 148 -3.07 -7.30 -29.16
CA GLY A 148 -3.13 -8.77 -29.15
C GLY A 148 -3.72 -9.38 -27.88
N GLY A 149 -4.54 -8.63 -27.14
CA GLY A 149 -5.21 -9.10 -25.92
C GLY A 149 -4.35 -9.00 -24.65
N GLU A 150 -3.20 -8.34 -24.73
CA GLU A 150 -2.36 -8.01 -23.57
C GLU A 150 -2.91 -6.78 -22.83
N VAL A 151 -2.43 -6.55 -21.61
CA VAL A 151 -2.75 -5.33 -20.84
C VAL A 151 -1.47 -4.56 -20.59
N CYS A 152 -1.48 -3.26 -20.87
CA CYS A 152 -0.40 -2.34 -20.53
C CYS A 152 -0.98 -0.93 -20.39
N GLN A 153 -0.93 -0.37 -19.18
CA GLN A 153 -1.58 0.89 -18.85
C GLN A 153 -0.78 1.67 -17.81
N ILE A 154 -0.90 3.00 -17.80
CA ILE A 154 -0.47 3.82 -16.67
C ILE A 154 -1.41 3.55 -15.50
N ALA A 155 -0.90 2.89 -14.46
CA ALA A 155 -1.66 2.55 -13.26
C ALA A 155 -1.60 3.66 -12.20
N ASN A 156 -0.47 4.37 -12.10
CA ASN A 156 -0.32 5.50 -11.17
C ASN A 156 0.39 6.67 -11.85
N VAL A 157 -0.10 7.88 -11.59
CA VAL A 157 0.60 9.15 -11.85
C VAL A 157 1.16 9.62 -10.51
N LEU A 158 2.47 9.50 -10.31
CA LEU A 158 3.12 9.70 -9.01
C LEU A 158 3.60 11.14 -8.83
N PHE A 159 4.21 11.70 -9.87
CA PHE A 159 4.73 13.07 -9.93
C PHE A 159 4.85 13.48 -11.41
N PRO A 160 5.13 14.76 -11.74
CA PRO A 160 5.33 15.17 -13.13
C PRO A 160 6.41 14.30 -13.81
N LYS A 161 6.04 13.63 -14.89
CA LYS A 161 6.88 12.66 -15.62
C LYS A 161 7.30 11.42 -14.81
N GLY A 162 6.60 11.11 -13.72
CA GLY A 162 6.82 9.92 -12.88
C GLY A 162 5.56 9.07 -12.81
N PHE A 163 5.65 7.85 -13.34
CA PHE A 163 4.51 6.97 -13.49
C PHE A 163 4.83 5.56 -13.01
N SER A 164 3.78 4.81 -12.69
CA SER A 164 3.84 3.36 -12.62
C SER A 164 2.91 2.79 -13.68
N CYS A 165 3.46 1.96 -14.56
CA CYS A 165 2.71 1.20 -15.55
C CYS A 165 2.45 -0.22 -15.02
N ALA A 166 1.28 -0.78 -15.29
CA ALA A 166 0.92 -2.13 -14.88
C ALA A 166 0.21 -2.89 -16.00
N GLY A 167 0.31 -4.21 -15.97
CA GLY A 167 -0.30 -5.05 -16.98
C GLY A 167 0.23 -6.47 -17.00
N THR A 168 -0.04 -7.17 -18.09
CA THR A 168 0.49 -8.52 -18.35
C THR A 168 2.01 -8.48 -18.42
N SER A 169 2.68 -9.49 -17.85
CA SER A 169 4.16 -9.50 -17.76
C SER A 169 4.84 -9.30 -19.12
N LYS A 170 4.30 -9.92 -20.17
CA LYS A 170 4.82 -9.82 -21.53
C LYS A 170 4.74 -8.40 -22.10
N ALA A 171 3.66 -7.68 -21.87
CA ALA A 171 3.51 -6.32 -22.38
C ALA A 171 4.36 -5.31 -21.59
N ILE A 172 4.51 -5.53 -20.29
CA ILE A 172 5.37 -4.69 -19.45
C ILE A 172 6.85 -4.89 -19.78
N GLU A 173 7.30 -6.12 -20.09
CA GLU A 173 8.68 -6.33 -20.54
C GLU A 173 8.94 -5.61 -21.88
N LYS A 174 7.99 -5.68 -22.83
CA LYS A 174 8.11 -4.91 -24.07
C LYS A 174 8.09 -3.40 -23.86
N LEU A 175 7.31 -2.92 -22.88
CA LEU A 175 7.28 -1.50 -22.54
C LEU A 175 8.63 -1.05 -21.99
N LYS A 176 9.26 -1.88 -21.14
CA LYS A 176 10.58 -1.60 -20.57
C LYS A 176 11.66 -1.46 -21.64
N ASP A 177 11.61 -2.24 -22.72
CA ASP A 177 12.56 -2.12 -23.84
C ASP A 177 12.29 -0.89 -24.73
N ALA A 178 11.07 -0.34 -24.69
CA ALA A 178 10.63 0.76 -25.55
C ALA A 178 10.65 2.14 -24.86
N ALA A 179 10.75 2.19 -23.53
CA ALA A 179 10.68 3.39 -22.70
C ALA A 179 12.08 3.84 -22.23
#